data_AF-A0A654AZX3-F1
#
_entry.id   AF-A0A654AZX3-F1
#
_cell.length_a   1.000
_cell.length_b   1.000
_cell.length_c   1.000
_cell.angle_alpha   90.00
_cell.angle_beta   90.00
_cell.angle_gamma   90.00
#
_symmetry.space_group_name_H-M   'P 1'
#
loop_
_entity.id
_entity.type
_entity.pdbx_description
1 polymer ?
#
loop_
_entity_poly.entity_id
_entity_poly.type
_entity_poly.pdbx_seq_one_letter_code
_entity_poly.pdbx_strand_id
1 'polypeptide(L)'
;MKIGIIGAGNIGQVLAEHFTRCGHDVSIANSRGPNSLRDVERTTGATAVETRDAVKGAELIVVTIPEAKVPGLPKDLFAGVPASVVVVDTGNYYPQQRDGRIADIEKGMPESRWVEQQIGRPVVKAFNNIYAAHLRKNGKPAGTPGRIALPVSGDDHRAKSIVMKLIDEIGFDAVDNGEIDDSWRQQPATPVYTADLDAAGLREALKNADPVRKPEWRATDRSPGTFENPA
;
A
#
# COMPACT_ATOMS: atom_id res chain seq x y z
N MET A 1 -1.79 -15.95 -9.46
CA MET A 1 -3.12 -15.79 -8.81
C MET A 1 -3.86 -14.63 -9.45
N LYS A 2 -5.15 -14.46 -9.15
CA LYS A 2 -5.98 -13.32 -9.56
C LYS A 2 -5.81 -12.17 -8.59
N ILE A 3 -5.24 -11.06 -9.05
CA ILE A 3 -4.95 -9.87 -8.24
C ILE A 3 -5.78 -8.69 -8.72
N GLY A 4 -6.53 -8.09 -7.80
CA GLY A 4 -7.26 -6.85 -8.04
C GLY A 4 -6.50 -5.65 -7.51
N ILE A 5 -6.31 -4.60 -8.31
CA ILE A 5 -5.65 -3.36 -7.85
C ILE A 5 -6.63 -2.20 -7.96
N ILE A 6 -6.95 -1.59 -6.81
CA ILE A 6 -7.76 -0.37 -6.71
C ILE A 6 -6.79 0.80 -6.55
N GLY A 7 -6.65 1.57 -7.63
CA GLY A 7 -5.74 2.71 -7.72
C GLY A 7 -4.67 2.50 -8.77
N ALA A 8 -4.67 3.35 -9.80
CA ALA A 8 -3.68 3.32 -10.88
C ALA A 8 -2.65 4.46 -10.76
N GLY A 9 -2.27 4.82 -9.53
CA GLY A 9 -1.17 5.75 -9.27
C GLY A 9 0.19 5.10 -9.47
N ASN A 10 1.26 5.79 -9.05
CA ASN A 10 2.64 5.32 -9.23
C ASN A 10 2.87 3.91 -8.66
N ILE A 11 2.44 3.63 -7.43
CA ILE A 11 2.61 2.31 -6.80
C ILE A 11 1.74 1.26 -7.49
N GLY A 12 0.45 1.52 -7.71
CA GLY A 12 -0.45 0.57 -8.36
C GLY A 12 0.00 0.12 -9.74
N GLN A 13 0.55 1.04 -10.56
CA GLN A 13 1.11 0.67 -11.88
C GLN A 13 2.37 -0.19 -11.77
N VAL A 14 3.25 0.09 -10.79
CA VAL A 14 4.46 -0.72 -10.57
C VAL A 14 4.10 -2.13 -10.10
N LEU A 15 3.14 -2.24 -9.18
CA LEU A 15 2.67 -3.53 -8.70
C LEU A 15 1.99 -4.33 -9.81
N ALA A 16 1.18 -3.66 -10.64
CA ALA A 16 0.58 -4.29 -11.82
C ALA A 16 1.65 -4.87 -12.75
N GLU A 17 2.66 -4.06 -13.12
CA GLU A 17 3.79 -4.47 -13.97
C GLU A 17 4.57 -5.67 -13.40
N HIS A 18 4.84 -5.68 -12.10
CA HIS A 18 5.56 -6.78 -11.47
C HIS A 18 4.72 -8.05 -11.40
N PHE A 19 3.47 -7.95 -10.96
CA PHE A 19 2.61 -9.11 -10.77
C PHE A 19 2.26 -9.80 -12.10
N THR A 20 2.00 -9.03 -13.16
CA THR A 20 1.79 -9.61 -14.51
C THR A 20 3.06 -10.29 -15.02
N ARG A 21 4.25 -9.68 -14.81
CA ARG A 21 5.54 -10.27 -15.19
C ARG A 21 5.83 -11.57 -14.44
N CYS A 22 5.36 -11.70 -13.20
CA CYS A 22 5.41 -12.94 -12.42
C CYS A 22 4.30 -13.95 -12.82
N GLY A 23 3.51 -13.66 -13.85
CA GLY A 23 2.50 -14.58 -14.39
C GLY A 23 1.18 -14.57 -13.63
N HIS A 24 0.90 -13.53 -12.84
CA HIS A 24 -0.42 -13.36 -12.22
C HIS A 24 -1.43 -12.74 -13.20
N ASP A 25 -2.70 -13.05 -12.97
CA ASP A 25 -3.83 -12.44 -13.68
C ASP A 25 -4.21 -11.16 -12.93
N VAL A 26 -3.87 -9.99 -13.48
CA VAL A 26 -4.00 -8.71 -12.79
C VAL A 26 -5.09 -7.87 -13.43
N SER A 27 -6.03 -7.43 -12.60
CA SER A 27 -7.01 -6.41 -12.94
C SER A 27 -6.66 -5.10 -12.21
N ILE A 28 -6.82 -3.96 -12.89
CA ILE A 28 -6.51 -2.64 -12.32
C ILE A 28 -7.65 -1.66 -12.58
N ALA A 29 -8.00 -0.89 -11.55
CA ALA A 29 -9.08 0.08 -11.60
C ALA A 29 -8.64 1.45 -11.08
N ASN A 30 -9.34 2.48 -11.52
CA ASN A 30 -9.25 3.83 -10.95
C ASN A 30 -10.65 4.48 -10.94
N SER A 31 -10.75 5.71 -10.43
CA SER A 31 -12.02 6.44 -10.34
C SER A 31 -12.51 7.06 -11.67
N ARG A 32 -11.73 6.98 -12.74
CA ARG A 32 -12.03 7.56 -14.07
C ARG A 32 -12.48 6.50 -15.08
N GLY A 33 -12.59 5.24 -14.64
CA GLY A 33 -13.04 4.11 -15.44
C GLY A 33 -11.96 3.52 -16.36
N PRO A 34 -12.22 2.33 -16.93
CA PRO A 34 -11.26 1.54 -17.71
C PRO A 34 -10.68 2.28 -18.92
N ASN A 35 -11.51 3.08 -19.60
CA ASN A 35 -11.07 3.84 -20.79
C ASN A 35 -9.90 4.79 -20.51
N SER A 36 -9.76 5.26 -19.27
CA SER A 36 -8.66 6.13 -18.85
C SER A 36 -7.33 5.39 -18.62
N LEU A 37 -7.33 4.05 -18.71
CA LEU A 37 -6.21 3.19 -18.34
C LEU A 37 -5.56 2.46 -19.52
N ARG A 38 -5.91 2.79 -20.77
CA ARG A 38 -5.37 2.13 -21.97
C ARG A 38 -3.84 2.08 -22.01
N ASP A 39 -3.19 3.19 -21.63
CA ASP A 39 -1.72 3.23 -21.57
C ASP A 39 -1.18 2.37 -20.44
N VAL A 40 -1.88 2.28 -19.30
CA VAL A 40 -1.52 1.42 -18.17
C VAL A 40 -1.65 -0.05 -18.56
N GLU A 41 -2.72 -0.45 -19.24
CA GLU A 41 -2.85 -1.83 -19.75
C GLU A 41 -1.70 -2.18 -20.69
N ARG A 42 -1.37 -1.29 -21.63
CA ARG A 42 -0.27 -1.51 -22.58
C ARG A 42 1.08 -1.67 -21.89
N THR A 43 1.38 -0.86 -20.87
CA THR A 43 2.69 -0.86 -20.21
C THR A 43 2.83 -1.96 -19.17
N THR A 44 1.75 -2.29 -18.47
CA THR A 44 1.78 -3.24 -17.34
C THR A 44 1.30 -4.64 -17.73
N GLY A 45 0.52 -4.79 -18.80
CA GLY A 45 -0.14 -6.04 -19.15
C GLY A 45 -1.35 -6.39 -18.28
N ALA A 46 -1.73 -5.54 -17.32
CA ALA A 46 -2.93 -5.73 -16.52
C ALA A 46 -4.19 -5.38 -17.33
N THR A 47 -5.33 -5.95 -16.95
CA THR A 47 -6.63 -5.65 -17.55
C THR A 47 -7.29 -4.49 -16.82
N ALA A 48 -7.65 -3.42 -17.53
CA ALA A 48 -8.39 -2.31 -16.94
C ALA A 48 -9.85 -2.69 -16.72
N VAL A 49 -10.34 -2.46 -15.50
CA VAL A 49 -11.70 -2.83 -15.10
C VAL A 49 -12.36 -1.74 -14.29
N GLU A 50 -13.69 -1.82 -14.13
CA GLU A 50 -14.39 -0.98 -13.16
C GLU A 50 -13.95 -1.33 -11.74
N THR A 51 -14.01 -0.37 -10.81
CA THR A 51 -13.57 -0.60 -9.41
C THR A 51 -14.27 -1.80 -8.76
N ARG A 52 -15.56 -2.01 -9.07
CA ARG A 52 -16.33 -3.16 -8.58
C ARG A 52 -15.89 -4.49 -9.16
N ASP A 53 -15.29 -4.50 -10.35
CA ASP A 53 -14.84 -5.72 -11.00
C ASP A 53 -13.44 -6.12 -10.55
N ALA A 54 -12.60 -5.17 -10.12
CA ALA A 54 -11.28 -5.44 -9.55
C ALA A 54 -11.32 -6.37 -8.32
N VAL A 55 -12.43 -6.39 -7.58
CA VAL A 55 -12.58 -7.24 -6.38
C VAL A 55 -13.30 -8.56 -6.65
N LYS A 56 -13.96 -8.71 -7.81
CA LYS A 56 -14.77 -9.90 -8.12
C LYS A 56 -13.89 -11.08 -8.48
N GLY A 57 -13.96 -12.15 -7.67
CA GLY A 57 -13.19 -13.37 -7.90
C GLY A 57 -11.67 -13.18 -7.74
N ALA A 58 -11.23 -12.07 -7.15
CA ALA A 58 -9.85 -11.83 -6.80
C ALA A 58 -9.44 -12.75 -5.64
N GLU A 59 -8.21 -13.25 -5.69
CA GLU A 59 -7.58 -14.02 -4.62
C GLU A 59 -6.81 -13.10 -3.66
N LEU A 60 -6.38 -11.94 -4.15
CA LEU A 60 -5.79 -10.85 -3.37
C LEU A 60 -6.18 -9.50 -3.98
N ILE A 61 -6.43 -8.51 -3.12
CA ILE A 61 -6.81 -7.15 -3.52
C ILE A 61 -5.77 -6.17 -2.95
N VAL A 62 -5.32 -5.21 -3.75
CA VAL A 62 -4.47 -4.10 -3.33
C VAL A 62 -5.28 -2.81 -3.37
N VAL A 63 -5.33 -2.09 -2.25
CA VAL A 63 -5.88 -0.74 -2.15
C VAL A 63 -4.69 0.23 -2.09
N THR A 64 -4.52 1.02 -3.15
CA THR A 64 -3.38 1.92 -3.35
C THR A 64 -3.86 3.30 -3.82
N ILE A 65 -4.81 3.88 -3.08
CA ILE A 65 -5.36 5.22 -3.32
C ILE A 65 -4.98 6.17 -2.18
N PRO A 66 -5.10 7.50 -2.37
CA PRO A 66 -4.93 8.44 -1.28
C PRO A 66 -5.83 8.14 -0.08
N GLU A 67 -5.32 8.32 1.13
CA GLU A 67 -6.00 8.04 2.40
C GLU A 67 -7.39 8.69 2.43
N ALA A 68 -7.47 9.97 2.07
CA ALA A 68 -8.72 10.74 2.05
C ALA A 68 -9.75 10.27 1.00
N LYS A 69 -9.36 9.37 0.08
CA LYS A 69 -10.26 8.81 -0.94
C LYS A 69 -10.83 7.45 -0.54
N VAL A 70 -10.26 6.78 0.48
CA VAL A 70 -10.75 5.49 0.98
C VAL A 70 -12.24 5.56 1.39
N PRO A 71 -12.73 6.59 2.12
CA PRO A 71 -14.14 6.67 2.49
C PRO A 71 -15.11 6.78 1.31
N GLY A 72 -14.61 7.23 0.15
CA GLY A 72 -15.36 7.39 -1.09
C GLY A 72 -15.45 6.13 -1.95
N LEU A 73 -14.82 5.02 -1.55
CA LEU A 73 -15.05 3.72 -2.17
C LEU A 73 -16.53 3.30 -1.98
N PRO A 74 -17.12 2.53 -2.93
CA PRO A 74 -18.46 1.99 -2.74
C PRO A 74 -18.57 1.23 -1.42
N LYS A 75 -19.59 1.52 -0.60
CA LYS A 75 -19.73 0.93 0.74
C LYS A 75 -19.92 -0.58 0.70
N ASP A 76 -20.51 -1.08 -0.36
CA ASP A 76 -20.72 -2.49 -0.66
C ASP A 76 -19.62 -3.08 -1.56
N LEU A 77 -18.49 -2.38 -1.77
CA LEU A 77 -17.45 -2.82 -2.69
C LEU A 77 -17.00 -4.25 -2.38
N PHE A 78 -16.77 -4.55 -1.11
CA PHE A 78 -16.35 -5.87 -0.67
C PHE A 78 -17.51 -6.81 -0.31
N ALA A 79 -18.76 -6.43 -0.57
CA ALA A 79 -19.91 -7.30 -0.34
C ALA A 79 -19.78 -8.55 -1.22
N GLY A 80 -19.80 -9.73 -0.60
CA GLY A 80 -19.62 -11.01 -1.28
C GLY A 80 -18.15 -11.39 -1.57
N VAL A 81 -17.17 -10.56 -1.21
CA VAL A 81 -15.76 -10.95 -1.20
C VAL A 81 -15.53 -11.88 0.00
N PRO A 82 -15.05 -13.12 -0.19
CA PRO A 82 -14.82 -14.04 0.92
C PRO A 82 -13.85 -13.46 1.96
N ALA A 83 -14.10 -13.71 3.25
CA ALA A 83 -13.25 -13.23 4.34
C ALA A 83 -11.78 -13.64 4.19
N SER A 84 -11.51 -14.77 3.53
CA SER A 84 -10.16 -15.28 3.24
C SER A 84 -9.38 -14.51 2.18
N VAL A 85 -10.03 -13.63 1.40
CA VAL A 85 -9.35 -12.81 0.39
C VAL A 85 -8.60 -11.69 1.09
N VAL A 86 -7.28 -11.69 0.90
CA VAL A 86 -6.34 -10.73 1.49
C VAL A 86 -6.55 -9.35 0.86
N VAL A 87 -6.56 -8.31 1.70
CA VAL A 87 -6.51 -6.91 1.27
C VAL A 87 -5.18 -6.32 1.70
N VAL A 88 -4.42 -5.81 0.74
CA VAL A 88 -3.17 -5.10 0.98
C VAL A 88 -3.43 -3.61 0.95
N ASP A 89 -3.06 -2.90 2.00
CA ASP A 89 -3.04 -1.44 2.04
C ASP A 89 -1.62 -0.93 1.78
N THR A 90 -1.48 -0.02 0.82
CA THR A 90 -0.20 0.65 0.53
C THR A 90 -0.22 2.14 0.92
N GLY A 91 -1.27 2.57 1.61
CA GLY A 91 -1.56 3.95 1.98
C GLY A 91 -0.50 4.55 2.90
N ASN A 92 -0.43 5.87 2.85
CA ASN A 92 0.39 6.75 3.68
C ASN A 92 -0.40 8.03 3.86
N TYR A 93 -0.46 8.60 5.05
CA TYR A 93 -1.19 9.83 5.30
C TYR A 93 -0.34 11.08 5.06
N TYR A 94 -0.78 11.93 4.14
CA TYR A 94 -0.15 13.19 3.74
C TYR A 94 -1.09 14.37 4.04
N PRO A 95 -1.15 14.83 5.30
CA PRO A 95 -2.14 15.82 5.71
C PRO A 95 -2.01 17.14 4.96
N GLN A 96 -0.79 17.66 4.84
CA GLN A 96 -0.55 19.01 4.35
C GLN A 96 -0.52 19.10 2.82
N GLN A 97 -0.28 17.98 2.13
CA GLN A 97 -0.06 17.95 0.67
C GLN A 97 -1.24 17.37 -0.11
N ARG A 98 -2.03 16.47 0.50
CA ARG A 98 -2.96 15.62 -0.28
C ARG A 98 -4.26 15.28 0.44
N ASP A 99 -4.17 14.77 1.67
CA ASP A 99 -5.30 14.12 2.33
C ASP A 99 -6.12 15.08 3.19
N GLY A 100 -5.54 16.21 3.60
CA GLY A 100 -6.19 17.11 4.55
C GLY A 100 -6.25 16.49 5.94
N ARG A 101 -7.04 17.09 6.84
CA ARG A 101 -7.18 16.59 8.21
C ARG A 101 -8.04 15.31 8.26
N ILE A 102 -7.48 14.22 8.79
CA ILE A 102 -8.20 13.00 9.17
C ILE A 102 -8.13 12.89 10.69
N ALA A 103 -9.25 13.19 11.36
CA ALA A 103 -9.27 13.44 12.81
C ALA A 103 -8.78 12.25 13.65
N ASP A 104 -9.14 11.02 13.27
CA ASP A 104 -8.78 9.83 14.05
C ASP A 104 -7.29 9.49 13.92
N ILE A 105 -6.71 9.66 12.73
CA ILE A 105 -5.27 9.51 12.52
C ILE A 105 -4.51 10.61 13.27
N GLU A 106 -5.00 11.85 13.26
CA GLU A 106 -4.41 12.96 14.04
C GLU A 106 -4.45 12.72 15.56
N LYS A 107 -5.42 11.93 16.05
CA LYS A 107 -5.53 11.49 17.44
C LYS A 107 -4.67 10.27 17.78
N GLY A 108 -3.92 9.73 16.82
CA GLY A 108 -2.95 8.66 17.03
C GLY A 108 -3.39 7.28 16.53
N MET A 109 -4.50 7.16 15.82
CA MET A 109 -4.85 5.90 15.15
C MET A 109 -3.84 5.59 14.03
N PRO A 110 -3.29 4.37 13.94
CA PRO A 110 -2.50 3.95 12.80
C PRO A 110 -3.29 4.06 11.49
N GLU A 111 -2.65 4.51 10.42
CA GLU A 111 -3.29 4.75 9.11
C GLU A 111 -4.06 3.52 8.62
N SER A 112 -3.43 2.35 8.61
CA SER A 112 -4.06 1.15 8.08
C SER A 112 -5.16 0.62 9.00
N ARG A 113 -5.10 0.88 10.32
CA ARG A 113 -6.24 0.64 11.23
C ARG A 113 -7.42 1.55 10.88
N TRP A 114 -7.16 2.79 10.51
CA TRP A 114 -8.20 3.69 10.00
C TRP A 114 -8.79 3.18 8.68
N VAL A 115 -7.96 2.68 7.75
CA VAL A 115 -8.42 2.03 6.50
C VAL A 115 -9.37 0.87 6.79
N GLU A 116 -9.01 -0.03 7.72
CA GLU A 116 -9.86 -1.17 8.11
C GLU A 116 -11.26 -0.71 8.55
N GLN A 117 -11.35 0.38 9.32
CA GLN A 117 -12.63 0.96 9.74
C GLN A 117 -13.42 1.52 8.55
N GLN A 118 -12.76 2.13 7.57
CA GLN A 118 -13.43 2.70 6.40
C GLN A 118 -13.99 1.64 5.45
N ILE A 119 -13.28 0.53 5.27
CA ILE A 119 -13.67 -0.54 4.34
C ILE A 119 -14.36 -1.72 5.00
N GLY A 120 -14.37 -1.78 6.34
CA GLY A 120 -15.01 -2.84 7.13
C GLY A 120 -14.33 -4.21 7.01
N ARG A 121 -13.02 -4.25 6.74
CA ARG A 121 -12.25 -5.50 6.54
C ARG A 121 -10.84 -5.39 7.09
N PRO A 122 -10.24 -6.49 7.57
CA PRO A 122 -8.82 -6.53 7.92
C PRO A 122 -7.93 -6.24 6.70
N VAL A 123 -6.79 -5.60 6.94
CA VAL A 123 -5.79 -5.33 5.90
C VAL A 123 -4.38 -5.77 6.32
N VAL A 124 -3.51 -5.92 5.33
CA VAL A 124 -2.07 -6.07 5.52
C VAL A 124 -1.40 -4.82 4.96
N LYS A 125 -0.68 -4.05 5.79
CA LYS A 125 0.10 -2.88 5.32
C LYS A 125 1.41 -3.34 4.72
N ALA A 126 1.66 -3.00 3.46
CA ALA A 126 2.90 -3.30 2.75
C ALA A 126 3.16 -2.29 1.62
N PHE A 127 4.39 -2.29 1.08
CA PHE A 127 4.83 -1.42 -0.03
C PHE A 127 4.79 0.09 0.24
N ASN A 128 4.36 0.52 1.43
CA ASN A 128 4.18 1.93 1.74
C ASN A 128 5.53 2.65 1.99
N ASN A 129 6.60 1.91 2.34
CA ASN A 129 7.89 2.47 2.73
C ASN A 129 8.89 2.68 1.58
N ILE A 130 8.49 2.54 0.32
CA ILE A 130 9.42 2.58 -0.83
C ILE A 130 8.93 3.55 -1.91
N TYR A 131 9.86 4.23 -2.57
CA TYR A 131 9.55 5.02 -3.76
C TYR A 131 9.15 4.12 -4.92
N ALA A 132 8.09 4.47 -5.64
CA ALA A 132 7.63 3.72 -6.82
C ALA A 132 8.74 3.49 -7.87
N ALA A 133 9.65 4.46 -8.04
CA ALA A 133 10.79 4.32 -8.95
C ALA A 133 11.77 3.22 -8.49
N HIS A 134 12.00 3.10 -7.19
CA HIS A 134 12.89 2.09 -6.61
C HIS A 134 12.21 0.73 -6.61
N LEU A 135 10.92 0.67 -6.28
CA LEU A 135 10.11 -0.55 -6.41
C LEU A 135 10.15 -1.09 -7.84
N ARG A 136 10.10 -0.22 -8.86
CA ARG A 136 10.18 -0.64 -10.28
C ARG A 136 11.55 -1.19 -10.66
N LYS A 137 12.63 -0.56 -10.21
CA LYS A 137 13.98 -0.75 -10.78
C LYS A 137 14.91 -1.64 -9.96
N ASN A 138 14.69 -1.74 -8.65
CA ASN A 138 15.69 -2.28 -7.72
C ASN A 138 15.39 -3.70 -7.25
N GLY A 139 14.39 -4.38 -7.83
CA GLY A 139 14.11 -5.78 -7.55
C GLY A 139 15.31 -6.66 -7.93
N LYS A 140 15.72 -7.56 -7.03
CA LYS A 140 16.84 -8.50 -7.20
C LYS A 140 16.41 -9.93 -6.86
N PRO A 141 17.08 -10.95 -7.42
CA PRO A 141 16.83 -12.35 -7.04
C PRO A 141 17.00 -12.59 -5.54
N ALA A 142 16.27 -13.57 -5.00
CA ALA A 142 16.38 -13.99 -3.61
C ALA A 142 17.82 -14.36 -3.23
N GLY A 143 18.23 -13.98 -2.03
CA GLY A 143 19.60 -14.20 -1.51
C GLY A 143 20.65 -13.21 -2.02
N THR A 144 20.29 -12.25 -2.89
CA THR A 144 21.25 -11.21 -3.31
C THR A 144 21.61 -10.29 -2.14
N PRO A 145 22.90 -10.05 -1.83
CA PRO A 145 23.30 -9.12 -0.78
C PRO A 145 22.75 -7.70 -1.00
N GLY A 146 22.28 -7.06 0.07
CA GLY A 146 21.69 -5.72 -0.01
C GLY A 146 20.44 -5.66 -0.87
N ARG A 147 19.61 -6.70 -0.85
CA ARG A 147 18.26 -6.69 -1.40
C ARG A 147 17.39 -5.82 -0.48
N ILE A 148 16.65 -4.90 -1.08
CA ILE A 148 15.80 -3.98 -0.33
C ILE A 148 14.69 -4.79 0.35
N ALA A 149 14.46 -4.51 1.63
CA ALA A 149 13.42 -5.13 2.42
C ALA A 149 12.22 -4.19 2.63
N LEU A 150 11.02 -4.77 2.64
CA LEU A 150 9.76 -4.09 2.89
C LEU A 150 9.12 -4.64 4.18
N PRO A 151 8.66 -3.77 5.10
CA PRO A 151 7.97 -4.20 6.31
C PRO A 151 6.51 -4.58 5.99
N VAL A 152 6.01 -5.59 6.69
CA VAL A 152 4.66 -6.15 6.52
C VAL A 152 3.98 -6.21 7.88
N SER A 153 2.85 -5.54 8.03
CA SER A 153 2.07 -5.50 9.27
C SER A 153 0.63 -5.97 9.03
N GLY A 154 0.06 -6.74 9.94
CA GLY A 154 -1.29 -7.29 9.78
C GLY A 154 -1.61 -8.37 10.81
N ASP A 155 -2.88 -8.49 11.18
CA ASP A 155 -3.34 -9.35 12.28
C ASP A 155 -3.43 -10.84 11.87
N ASP A 156 -3.66 -11.13 10.59
CA ASP A 156 -3.71 -12.50 10.06
C ASP A 156 -2.34 -12.97 9.53
N HIS A 157 -1.72 -13.92 10.22
CA HIS A 157 -0.45 -14.53 9.83
C HIS A 157 -0.47 -15.19 8.44
N ARG A 158 -1.59 -15.81 8.04
CA ARG A 158 -1.73 -16.39 6.69
C ARG A 158 -1.72 -15.27 5.65
N ALA A 159 -2.47 -14.20 5.89
CA ALA A 159 -2.52 -13.06 5.00
C ALA A 159 -1.14 -12.41 4.84
N LYS A 160 -0.42 -12.17 5.95
CA LYS A 160 0.96 -11.68 5.93
C LYS A 160 1.87 -12.60 5.12
N SER A 161 1.82 -13.91 5.34
CA SER A 161 2.65 -14.88 4.62
C SER A 161 2.43 -14.83 3.10
N ILE A 162 1.18 -14.67 2.64
CA ILE A 162 0.88 -14.51 1.21
C ILE A 162 1.53 -13.22 0.66
N VAL A 163 1.37 -12.10 1.37
CA VAL A 163 1.95 -10.81 0.95
C VAL A 163 3.48 -10.84 0.95
N MET A 164 4.10 -11.45 1.96
CA MET A 164 5.55 -11.62 2.05
C MET A 164 6.11 -12.46 0.89
N LYS A 165 5.39 -13.50 0.46
CA LYS A 165 5.76 -14.29 -0.73
C LYS A 165 5.67 -13.45 -2.01
N LEU A 166 4.61 -12.66 -2.17
CA LEU A 166 4.51 -11.76 -3.33
C LEU A 166 5.63 -10.73 -3.36
N ILE A 167 6.03 -10.18 -2.22
CA ILE A 167 7.19 -9.28 -2.10
C ILE A 167 8.48 -9.97 -2.56
N ASP A 168 8.69 -11.22 -2.14
CA ASP A 168 9.83 -12.03 -2.58
C ASP A 168 9.80 -12.30 -4.09
N GLU A 169 8.65 -12.71 -4.63
CA GLU A 169 8.47 -12.98 -6.07
C GLU A 169 8.82 -11.77 -6.94
N ILE A 170 8.51 -10.55 -6.49
CA ILE A 170 8.82 -9.33 -7.24
C ILE A 170 10.22 -8.77 -6.98
N GLY A 171 11.06 -9.48 -6.23
CA GLY A 171 12.48 -9.18 -6.09
C GLY A 171 12.87 -8.39 -4.84
N PHE A 172 12.08 -8.41 -3.78
CA PHE A 172 12.36 -7.70 -2.52
C PHE A 172 12.32 -8.65 -1.33
N ASP A 173 13.04 -8.33 -0.26
CA ASP A 173 12.87 -9.07 1.01
C ASP A 173 11.63 -8.56 1.75
N ALA A 174 11.00 -9.42 2.54
CA ALA A 174 9.90 -9.03 3.41
C ALA A 174 10.29 -9.24 4.88
N VAL A 175 9.96 -8.26 5.72
CA VAL A 175 10.17 -8.33 7.17
C VAL A 175 8.82 -8.19 7.87
N ASP A 176 8.47 -9.18 8.70
CA ASP A 176 7.29 -9.08 9.55
C ASP A 176 7.51 -7.98 10.60
N ASN A 177 6.62 -6.98 10.61
CA ASN A 177 6.60 -5.86 11.55
C ASN A 177 5.50 -6.01 12.62
N GLY A 178 4.86 -7.17 12.73
CA GLY A 178 3.87 -7.45 13.77
C GLY A 178 2.42 -7.27 13.31
N GLU A 179 1.58 -6.84 14.24
CA GLU A 179 0.14 -6.67 14.03
C GLU A 179 -0.15 -5.36 13.28
N ILE A 180 -1.39 -5.13 12.84
CA ILE A 180 -1.68 -3.92 12.07
C ILE A 180 -1.52 -2.65 12.92
N ASP A 181 -1.64 -2.74 14.25
CA ASP A 181 -1.33 -1.60 15.12
C ASP A 181 0.17 -1.30 15.18
N ASP A 182 1.07 -2.26 14.93
CA ASP A 182 2.51 -1.99 14.82
C ASP A 182 2.89 -1.28 13.51
N SER A 183 1.94 -1.14 12.57
CA SER A 183 2.18 -0.52 11.28
C SER A 183 2.57 0.95 11.37
N TRP A 184 2.41 1.59 12.54
CA TRP A 184 2.87 2.97 12.74
C TRP A 184 4.38 3.11 12.55
N ARG A 185 5.16 2.05 12.82
CA ARG A 185 6.63 2.00 12.68
C ARG A 185 7.11 2.10 11.25
N GLN A 186 6.22 1.86 10.27
CA GLN A 186 6.51 1.94 8.84
C GLN A 186 5.85 3.12 8.13
N GLN A 187 5.16 4.00 8.85
CA GLN A 187 4.50 5.21 8.30
C GLN A 187 5.53 6.29 7.92
N PRO A 188 5.11 7.33 7.19
CA PRO A 188 5.98 8.47 6.92
C PRO A 188 6.59 9.09 8.18
N ALA A 189 7.76 9.70 8.02
CA ALA A 189 8.59 10.28 9.09
C ALA A 189 9.33 9.27 10.00
N THR A 190 9.14 7.96 9.81
CA THR A 190 9.88 6.91 10.52
C THR A 190 11.19 6.54 9.82
N PRO A 191 12.16 5.91 10.51
CA PRO A 191 13.46 5.57 9.93
C PRO A 191 13.42 4.61 8.72
N VAL A 192 12.34 3.83 8.56
CA VAL A 192 12.22 2.87 7.45
C VAL A 192 11.60 3.49 6.18
N TYR A 193 11.00 4.66 6.32
CA TYR A 193 10.25 5.28 5.24
C TYR A 193 11.20 5.78 4.15
N THR A 194 11.11 5.18 2.97
CA THR A 194 11.90 5.51 1.76
C THR A 194 13.41 5.32 1.91
N ALA A 195 13.83 4.46 2.84
CA ALA A 195 15.24 4.29 3.22
C ALA A 195 15.98 3.17 2.47
N ASP A 196 15.27 2.34 1.69
CA ASP A 196 15.84 1.22 0.89
C ASP A 196 16.80 0.30 1.66
N LEU A 197 16.49 0.05 2.93
CA LEU A 197 17.30 -0.78 3.81
C LEU A 197 17.20 -2.26 3.41
N ASP A 198 18.26 -3.02 3.67
CA ASP A 198 18.18 -4.48 3.64
C ASP A 198 17.40 -5.02 4.86
N ALA A 199 17.21 -6.34 4.91
CA ALA A 199 16.41 -6.95 5.98
C ALA A 199 17.00 -6.75 7.40
N ALA A 200 18.32 -6.59 7.54
CA ALA A 200 18.94 -6.35 8.85
C ALA A 200 18.76 -4.89 9.26
N GLY A 201 19.06 -3.95 8.34
CA GLY A 201 18.86 -2.52 8.54
C GLY A 201 17.41 -2.18 8.81
N LEU A 202 16.47 -2.78 8.07
CA LEU A 202 15.04 -2.56 8.25
C LEU A 202 14.58 -2.98 9.65
N ARG A 203 15.00 -4.15 10.14
CA ARG A 203 14.65 -4.61 11.51
C ARG A 203 15.17 -3.65 12.59
N GLU A 204 16.37 -3.12 12.41
CA GLU A 204 16.94 -2.17 13.35
C GLU A 204 16.20 -0.83 13.30
N ALA A 205 15.90 -0.34 12.10
CA ALA A 205 15.16 0.89 11.89
C ALA A 205 13.72 0.83 12.44
N LEU A 206 13.04 -0.33 12.37
CA LEU A 206 11.71 -0.55 12.98
C LEU A 206 11.74 -0.49 14.52
N LYS A 207 12.84 -0.93 15.16
CA LYS A 207 13.00 -0.81 16.62
C LYS A 207 13.24 0.63 17.05
N ASN A 208 13.93 1.40 16.22
CA ASN A 208 14.30 2.80 16.47
C ASN A 208 13.23 3.80 16.01
N ALA A 209 12.04 3.34 15.58
CA ALA A 209 10.93 4.20 15.20
C ALA A 209 10.33 4.92 16.41
N ASP A 210 9.98 6.20 16.23
CA ASP A 210 9.33 7.04 17.24
C ASP A 210 7.83 7.17 16.91
N PRO A 211 6.90 6.89 17.84
CA PRO A 211 5.47 7.03 17.60
C PRO A 211 5.01 8.49 17.49
N VAL A 212 5.84 9.47 17.87
CA VAL A 212 5.52 10.89 17.78
C VAL A 212 5.64 11.36 16.33
N ARG A 213 4.48 11.60 15.70
CA ARG A 213 4.42 12.19 14.36
C ARG A 213 4.99 13.61 14.37
N LYS A 214 5.96 13.87 13.48
CA LYS A 214 6.62 15.17 13.32
C LYS A 214 5.64 16.25 12.82
N PRO A 215 5.84 17.54 13.16
CA PRO A 215 4.90 18.62 12.80
C PRO A 215 4.58 18.72 11.30
N GLU A 216 5.55 18.51 10.42
CA GLU A 216 5.39 18.54 8.96
C GLU A 216 4.53 17.38 8.40
N TRP A 217 4.25 16.38 9.24
CA TRP A 217 3.35 15.27 8.95
C TRP A 217 2.03 15.37 9.72
N ARG A 218 1.70 16.52 10.31
CA ARG A 218 0.42 16.77 10.96
C ARG A 218 -0.42 17.78 10.19
N ALA A 219 -1.74 17.61 10.23
CA ALA A 219 -2.65 18.58 9.62
C ALA A 219 -2.59 19.95 10.30
N THR A 220 -2.57 20.99 9.46
CA THR A 220 -2.75 22.39 9.84
C THR A 220 -4.18 22.83 9.51
N ASP A 221 -4.58 24.01 9.99
CA ASP A 221 -5.90 24.58 9.67
C ASP A 221 -6.05 24.96 8.19
N ARG A 222 -4.94 25.01 7.45
CA ARG A 222 -4.91 25.28 6.00
C ARG A 222 -4.85 24.00 5.15
N SER A 223 -4.79 22.83 5.77
CA SER A 223 -4.65 21.56 5.07
C SER A 223 -5.94 21.18 4.32
N PRO A 224 -5.87 20.58 3.11
CA PRO A 224 -4.64 20.30 2.34
C PRO A 224 -4.19 21.47 1.45
N GLY A 225 -2.88 21.56 1.23
CA GLY A 225 -2.24 22.33 0.17
C GLY A 225 -1.92 21.44 -1.04
N THR A 226 -0.71 21.55 -1.60
CA THR A 226 -0.20 20.66 -2.66
C THR A 226 1.18 20.11 -2.30
N PHE A 227 1.73 19.21 -3.11
CA PHE A 227 3.11 18.72 -2.92
C PHE A 227 4.15 19.83 -3.16
N GLU A 228 3.86 20.80 -4.04
CA GLU A 228 4.70 21.96 -4.32
C GLU A 228 4.55 23.07 -3.25
N ASN A 229 3.36 23.19 -2.67
CA ASN A 229 3.06 24.17 -1.62
C ASN A 229 2.22 23.55 -0.49
N PRO A 230 2.84 22.82 0.45
CA PRO A 230 2.16 22.21 1.60
C PRO A 230 1.57 23.27 2.55
N ALA A 231 0.46 22.93 3.20
CA ALA A 231 -0.36 23.84 4.02
C ALA A 231 0.20 24.21 5.41
#